data_AF-A0A420CID1-F1
#
_entry.id   AF-A0A420CID1-F1
#
_cell.length_a   1.000
_cell.length_b   1.000
_cell.length_c   1.000
_cell.angle_alpha   90.00
_cell.angle_beta   90.00
_cell.angle_gamma   90.00
#
_symmetry.space_group_name_H-M   'P 1'
#
loop_
_entity.id
_entity.type
_entity.pdbx_description
1 polymer ?
#
loop_
_entity_poly.entity_id
_entity_poly.type
_entity_poly.pdbx_seq_one_letter_code
_entity_poly.pdbx_strand_id
1 'polypeptide(L)'
;MSKKAKPTPLTKLLKAWTGASPEERQAFLDLVTAGVRAKGEQEHPAPARSPESPTPDPVSADPEILIANGRYLLPSTIARIEAVMRTRNLAPTAIMAELGFSPRDTSLTRALAMKAALRLSVIAELALWLRANEAAAVPEE
;
A
#
# COMPACT_ATOMS: atom_id res chain seq x y z
N MET A 1 11.87 40.10 9.22
CA MET A 1 12.66 39.41 8.18
C MET A 1 12.33 37.92 8.20
N SER A 2 11.49 37.44 7.26
CA SER A 2 11.04 36.04 7.21
C SER A 2 12.18 35.13 6.74
N LYS A 3 12.59 34.18 7.58
CA LYS A 3 13.61 33.18 7.23
C LYS A 3 13.02 32.27 6.15
N LYS A 4 13.51 32.37 4.91
CA LYS A 4 13.11 31.50 3.79
C LYS A 4 13.29 30.04 4.21
N ALA A 5 12.22 29.25 4.18
CA ALA A 5 12.27 27.83 4.51
C ALA A 5 13.23 27.10 3.56
N LYS A 6 14.07 26.23 4.12
CA LYS A 6 14.99 25.40 3.31
C LYS A 6 14.16 24.52 2.37
N PRO A 7 14.47 24.47 1.05
CA PRO A 7 13.71 23.67 0.11
C PRO A 7 13.77 22.20 0.51
N THR A 8 12.61 21.56 0.60
CA THR A 8 12.53 20.14 0.97
C THR A 8 13.08 19.28 -0.17
N PRO A 9 13.51 18.03 0.11
CA PRO A 9 13.93 17.09 -0.93
C PRO A 9 12.91 16.94 -2.06
N LEU A 10 11.62 16.95 -1.74
CA LEU A 10 10.53 16.90 -2.73
C LEU A 10 10.50 18.15 -3.62
N THR A 11 10.72 19.35 -3.07
CA THR A 11 10.77 20.57 -3.89
C THR A 11 11.97 20.57 -4.83
N LYS A 12 13.11 20.01 -4.41
CA LYS A 12 14.29 19.84 -5.27
C LYS A 12 14.03 18.83 -6.39
N LEU A 13 13.38 17.71 -6.06
CA LEU A 13 12.98 16.70 -7.05
C LEU A 13 12.00 17.29 -8.07
N LEU A 14 10.98 18.03 -7.62
CA LEU A 14 10.00 18.65 -8.49
C LEU A 14 10.63 19.65 -9.46
N LYS A 15 11.58 20.46 -8.98
CA LYS A 15 12.34 21.40 -9.83
C LYS A 15 13.21 20.68 -10.87
N ALA A 16 13.90 19.61 -10.46
CA ALA A 16 14.69 18.80 -11.39
C ALA A 16 13.79 18.11 -12.43
N TRP A 17 12.63 17.59 -11.99
CA TRP A 17 11.64 16.94 -12.85
C TRP A 17 11.10 17.88 -13.93
N THR A 18 10.77 19.13 -13.59
CA THR A 18 10.27 20.11 -14.56
C THR A 18 11.30 20.46 -15.64
N GLY A 19 12.60 20.43 -15.32
CA GLY A 19 13.68 20.71 -16.27
C GLY A 19 14.17 19.48 -17.05
N ALA A 20 13.88 18.27 -16.58
CA ALA A 20 14.30 17.03 -17.24
C ALA A 20 13.53 16.80 -18.55
N SER A 21 14.25 16.29 -19.55
CA SER A 21 13.69 15.82 -20.80
C SER A 21 12.80 14.57 -20.62
N PRO A 22 11.92 14.24 -21.58
CA PRO A 22 11.10 13.03 -21.52
C PRO A 22 11.95 11.75 -21.38
N GLU A 23 13.12 11.70 -22.02
CA GLU A 23 14.04 10.56 -21.97
C GLU A 23 14.66 10.38 -20.58
N GLU A 24 15.11 11.47 -19.95
CA GLU A 24 15.65 11.44 -18.59
C GLU A 24 14.58 11.05 -17.56
N ARG A 25 13.34 11.52 -17.74
CA ARG A 25 12.21 11.10 -16.90
C ARG A 25 11.94 9.61 -17.05
N GLN A 26 11.97 9.09 -18.28
CA GLN A 26 11.75 7.67 -18.55
C GLN A 26 12.85 6.79 -17.97
N ALA A 27 14.12 7.18 -18.12
CA ALA A 27 15.26 6.48 -17.53
C ALA A 27 15.18 6.46 -15.99
N PHE A 28 14.73 7.55 -15.35
CA PHE A 28 14.50 7.57 -13.91
C PHE A 28 13.37 6.63 -13.48
N LEU A 29 12.26 6.59 -14.23
CA LEU A 29 11.15 5.66 -13.93
C LEU A 29 11.57 4.19 -14.10
N ASP A 30 12.39 3.89 -15.11
CA ASP A 30 12.95 2.55 -15.31
C ASP A 30 13.83 2.14 -14.11
N LEU A 31 14.73 3.03 -13.67
CA LEU A 31 15.56 2.83 -12.48
C LEU A 31 14.73 2.60 -11.21
N VAL A 32 13.68 3.41 -10.98
CA VAL A 32 12.81 3.25 -9.80
C VAL A 32 12.04 1.94 -9.87
N THR A 33 11.54 1.56 -11.04
CA THR A 33 10.80 0.31 -11.25
C THR A 33 11.70 -0.90 -11.04
N ALA A 34 12.92 -0.88 -11.59
CA ALA A 34 13.95 -1.88 -11.35
C ALA A 34 14.34 -1.97 -9.87
N GLY A 35 14.46 -0.83 -9.18
CA GLY A 35 14.73 -0.76 -7.75
C GLY A 35 13.62 -1.33 -6.88
N VAL A 36 12.35 -1.12 -7.22
CA VAL A 36 11.20 -1.74 -6.54
C VAL A 36 11.20 -3.25 -6.74
N ARG A 37 11.49 -3.73 -7.96
CA ARG A 37 11.59 -5.15 -8.27
C ARG A 37 12.72 -5.83 -7.48
N ALA A 38 13.90 -5.22 -7.47
CA ALA A 38 15.05 -5.72 -6.72
C ALA A 38 14.81 -5.72 -5.20
N LYS A 39 14.09 -4.72 -4.68
CA LYS A 39 13.76 -4.63 -3.24
C LYS A 39 12.67 -5.61 -2.81
N GLY A 40 11.75 -5.97 -3.72
CA GLY A 40 10.79 -7.06 -3.51
C GLY A 40 11.44 -8.46 -3.48
N GLU A 41 12.57 -8.62 -4.17
CA GLU A 41 13.33 -9.89 -4.22
C GLU A 41 14.16 -10.13 -2.93
N GLN A 42 14.48 -9.09 -2.14
CA GLN A 42 15.35 -9.21 -0.97
C GLN A 42 14.65 -9.64 0.34
N GLU A 43 13.33 -9.88 0.37
CA GLU A 43 12.60 -10.36 1.56
C GLU A 43 12.23 -11.86 1.54
N HIS A 44 12.88 -12.69 0.71
CA HIS A 44 12.83 -14.15 0.87
C HIS A 44 14.20 -14.82 0.66
N PRO A 45 14.82 -15.40 1.71
CA PRO A 45 15.82 -16.44 1.54
C PRO A 45 15.21 -17.80 1.89
N ALA A 46 14.95 -18.67 0.90
CA ALA A 46 14.97 -20.14 1.03
C ALA A 46 14.73 -20.81 -0.34
N PRO A 47 15.22 -22.04 -0.58
CA PRO A 47 16.52 -22.29 -1.19
C PRO A 47 16.38 -22.85 -2.62
N ALA A 48 17.54 -22.95 -3.28
CA ALA A 48 17.77 -23.54 -4.58
C ALA A 48 16.84 -24.71 -4.96
N ARG A 49 16.13 -24.57 -6.08
CA ARG A 49 15.87 -25.65 -7.03
C ARG A 49 15.92 -25.11 -8.46
N SER A 50 16.53 -25.93 -9.30
CA SER A 50 16.91 -25.76 -10.71
C SER A 50 15.75 -25.37 -11.65
N PRO A 51 16.06 -24.98 -12.91
CA PRO A 51 15.22 -24.14 -13.74
C PRO A 51 14.21 -24.98 -14.52
N GLU A 52 12.93 -24.67 -14.36
CA GLU A 52 11.93 -24.95 -15.37
C GLU A 52 11.00 -23.74 -15.43
N SER A 53 10.87 -23.16 -16.62
CA SER A 53 10.07 -21.97 -16.88
C SER A 53 8.63 -22.15 -16.39
N PRO A 54 7.98 -21.07 -15.96
CA PRO A 54 7.27 -20.27 -16.95
C PRO A 54 7.52 -18.78 -16.78
N THR A 55 7.44 -18.06 -17.90
CA THR A 55 7.12 -16.63 -17.94
C THR A 55 6.09 -16.29 -16.86
N PRO A 56 6.39 -15.40 -15.90
CA PRO A 56 5.32 -14.69 -15.26
C PRO A 56 4.85 -13.68 -16.30
N ASP A 57 3.73 -13.99 -16.95
CA ASP A 57 2.83 -12.94 -17.38
C ASP A 57 2.77 -11.90 -16.24
N PRO A 58 2.90 -10.60 -16.53
CA PRO A 58 2.63 -9.60 -15.52
C PRO A 58 1.15 -9.77 -15.20
N VAL A 59 0.85 -10.55 -14.17
CA VAL A 59 -0.44 -10.52 -13.51
C VAL A 59 -0.53 -9.07 -13.08
N SER A 60 -1.25 -8.29 -13.88
CA SER A 60 -1.79 -7.01 -13.51
C SER A 60 -2.29 -7.23 -12.10
N ALA A 61 -1.51 -6.78 -11.12
CA ALA A 61 -1.94 -6.74 -9.75
C ALA A 61 -3.13 -5.81 -9.81
N ASP A 62 -4.30 -6.43 -9.89
CA ASP A 62 -5.54 -5.74 -10.09
C ASP A 62 -5.56 -4.59 -9.08
N PRO A 63 -5.80 -3.33 -9.47
CA PRO A 63 -5.87 -2.25 -8.52
C PRO A 63 -6.92 -2.51 -7.43
N GLU A 64 -7.85 -3.47 -7.66
CA GLU A 64 -8.77 -3.99 -6.65
C GLU A 64 -8.12 -4.92 -5.60
N ILE A 65 -6.98 -5.55 -5.88
CA ILE A 65 -6.29 -6.45 -4.94
C ILE A 65 -5.15 -5.72 -4.19
N LEU A 66 -4.64 -4.62 -4.73
CA LEU A 66 -3.59 -3.83 -4.10
C LEU A 66 -4.13 -2.98 -2.94
N ILE A 67 -4.04 -3.54 -1.74
CA ILE A 67 -4.59 -2.95 -0.51
C ILE A 67 -3.63 -1.90 0.09
N ALA A 68 -2.32 -2.06 -0.10
CA ALA A 68 -1.30 -1.12 0.38
C ALA A 68 -0.15 -0.93 -0.60
N ASN A 69 0.41 0.29 -0.65
CA ASN A 69 1.68 0.58 -1.30
C ASN A 69 2.77 0.50 -0.22
N GLY A 70 3.33 -0.69 -0.06
CA GLY A 70 4.22 -1.03 1.04
C GLY A 70 3.50 -0.96 2.39
N ARG A 71 3.76 0.10 3.17
CA ARG A 71 3.18 0.30 4.51
C ARG A 71 1.98 1.24 4.55
N TYR A 72 1.67 1.89 3.44
CA TYR A 72 0.61 2.89 3.38
C TYR A 72 -0.61 2.30 2.69
N LEU A 73 -1.78 2.41 3.31
CA LEU A 73 -3.03 2.02 2.67
C LEU A 73 -3.29 2.90 1.45
N LEU A 74 -3.76 2.30 0.37
CA LEU A 74 -4.21 3.08 -0.77
C LEU A 74 -5.48 3.87 -0.40
N PRO A 75 -5.70 5.04 -1.02
CA PRO A 75 -6.94 5.80 -0.83
C PRO A 75 -8.20 4.98 -1.18
N SER A 76 -8.12 4.12 -2.20
CA SER A 76 -9.19 3.17 -2.57
C SER A 76 -9.50 2.19 -1.44
N THR A 77 -8.46 1.61 -0.83
CA THR A 77 -8.60 0.72 0.33
C THR A 77 -9.23 1.42 1.53
N ILE A 78 -8.83 2.65 1.81
CA ILE A 78 -9.40 3.45 2.90
C ILE A 78 -10.91 3.62 2.68
N ALA A 79 -11.33 3.99 1.47
CA ALA A 79 -12.74 4.14 1.14
C ALA A 79 -13.54 2.82 1.31
N ARG A 80 -12.94 1.68 0.95
CA ARG A 80 -13.55 0.35 1.14
C ARG A 80 -13.70 0.00 2.62
N ILE A 81 -12.66 0.23 3.43
CA ILE A 81 -12.72 0.02 4.89
C ILE A 81 -13.81 0.92 5.49
N GLU A 82 -13.86 2.19 5.11
CA GLU A 82 -14.88 3.13 5.59
C GLU A 82 -16.30 2.71 5.17
N ALA A 83 -16.47 2.12 3.98
CA ALA A 83 -17.75 1.56 3.55
C ALA A 83 -18.17 0.40 4.45
N VAL A 84 -17.30 -0.58 4.71
CA VAL A 84 -17.59 -1.69 5.61
C VAL A 84 -17.85 -1.20 7.04
N MET A 85 -17.08 -0.23 7.52
CA MET A 85 -17.31 0.41 8.83
C MET A 85 -18.70 1.03 8.92
N ARG A 86 -19.16 1.72 7.87
CA ARG A 86 -20.48 2.35 7.83
C ARG A 86 -21.60 1.31 7.80
N THR A 87 -21.45 0.28 6.96
CA THR A 87 -22.45 -0.80 6.82
C THR A 87 -22.62 -1.59 8.11
N ARG A 88 -21.51 -1.89 8.81
CA ARG A 88 -21.53 -2.70 10.04
C ARG A 88 -21.51 -1.87 11.34
N ASN A 89 -21.53 -0.54 11.24
CA ASN A 89 -21.39 0.41 12.35
C ASN A 89 -20.16 0.11 13.25
N LEU A 90 -19.03 -0.26 12.64
CA LEU A 90 -17.82 -0.66 13.35
C LEU A 90 -16.86 0.52 13.55
N ALA A 91 -16.29 0.60 14.76
CA ALA A 91 -15.20 1.52 15.05
C ALA A 91 -13.84 0.93 14.60
N PRO A 92 -12.83 1.76 14.29
CA PRO A 92 -11.49 1.26 13.92
C PRO A 92 -10.85 0.36 14.98
N THR A 93 -11.13 0.63 16.26
CA THR A 93 -10.66 -0.18 17.39
C THR A 93 -11.32 -1.55 17.45
N ALA A 94 -12.59 -1.65 17.05
CA ALA A 94 -13.31 -2.92 16.95
C ALA A 94 -12.76 -3.76 15.79
N ILE A 95 -12.44 -3.13 14.65
CA ILE A 95 -11.77 -3.82 13.54
C ILE A 95 -10.42 -4.38 14.01
N MET A 96 -9.61 -3.59 14.73
CA MET A 96 -8.34 -4.09 15.26
C MET A 96 -8.52 -5.29 16.20
N ALA A 97 -9.58 -5.32 17.01
CA ALA A 97 -9.90 -6.46 17.86
C ALA A 97 -10.32 -7.71 17.06
N GLU A 98 -11.14 -7.54 16.01
CA GLU A 98 -11.55 -8.62 15.09
C GLU A 98 -10.36 -9.22 14.34
N LEU A 99 -9.36 -8.38 14.02
CA LEU A 99 -8.11 -8.79 13.41
C LEU A 99 -7.14 -9.46 14.40
N GLY A 100 -7.52 -9.61 15.68
CA GLY A 100 -6.68 -10.21 16.72
C GLY A 100 -5.58 -9.29 17.27
N PHE A 101 -5.63 -7.99 16.97
CA PHE A 101 -4.73 -6.98 17.54
C PHE A 101 -5.33 -6.33 18.79
N SER A 102 -4.51 -5.60 19.54
CA SER A 102 -5.00 -4.94 20.75
C SER A 102 -6.00 -3.85 20.39
N PRO A 103 -7.15 -3.73 21.07
CA PRO A 103 -8.10 -2.64 20.85
C PRO A 103 -7.52 -1.26 21.23
N ARG A 104 -6.36 -1.23 21.90
CA ARG A 104 -5.59 -0.02 22.19
C ARG A 104 -4.64 0.39 21.06
N ASP A 105 -4.44 -0.45 20.05
CA ASP A 105 -3.58 -0.11 18.92
C ASP A 105 -4.25 0.96 18.05
N THR A 106 -3.71 2.17 18.13
CA THR A 106 -4.19 3.33 17.35
C THR A 106 -3.67 3.34 15.91
N SER A 107 -2.99 2.27 15.47
CA SER A 107 -2.38 2.20 14.14
C SER A 107 -3.39 2.33 13.02
N LEU A 108 -4.53 1.62 13.09
CA LEU A 108 -5.58 1.73 12.07
C LEU A 108 -6.26 3.11 12.10
N THR A 109 -6.57 3.62 13.30
CA THR A 109 -7.12 4.98 13.47
C THR A 109 -6.22 6.05 12.86
N ARG A 110 -4.89 5.96 13.10
CA ARG A 110 -3.91 6.88 12.51
C ARG A 110 -3.75 6.68 11.01
N ALA A 111 -3.87 5.46 10.51
CA ALA A 111 -3.80 5.19 9.08
C ALA A 111 -4.98 5.81 8.33
N LEU A 112 -6.20 5.71 8.88
CA LEU A 112 -7.40 6.32 8.32
C LEU A 112 -7.34 7.85 8.42
N ALA A 113 -7.01 8.39 9.59
CA ALA A 113 -7.03 9.85 9.82
C ALA A 113 -5.85 10.60 9.18
N MET A 114 -4.65 10.03 9.21
CA MET A 114 -3.41 10.72 8.86
C MET A 114 -2.66 10.09 7.68
N LYS A 115 -3.21 9.04 7.05
CA LYS A 115 -2.51 8.25 6.01
C LYS A 115 -1.16 7.75 6.51
N ALA A 116 -1.12 7.32 7.77
CA ALA A 116 0.09 6.85 8.43
C ALA A 116 0.49 5.44 7.97
N ALA A 117 1.76 5.10 8.18
CA ALA A 117 2.28 3.77 7.91
C ALA A 117 1.72 2.75 8.91
N LEU A 118 1.29 1.61 8.38
CA LEU A 118 0.84 0.43 9.13
C LEU A 118 1.93 -0.66 9.14
N ARG A 119 1.84 -1.55 10.13
CA ARG A 119 2.66 -2.76 10.19
C ARG A 119 2.17 -3.74 9.12
N LEU A 120 3.11 -4.46 8.49
CA LEU A 120 2.78 -5.42 7.43
C LEU A 120 1.80 -6.51 7.90
N SER A 121 1.94 -6.98 9.15
CA SER A 121 1.00 -7.95 9.73
C SER A 121 -0.43 -7.42 9.79
N VAL A 122 -0.63 -6.14 10.15
CA VAL A 122 -1.96 -5.53 10.19
C VAL A 122 -2.52 -5.40 8.77
N ILE A 123 -1.68 -5.06 7.79
CA ILE A 123 -2.10 -4.97 6.39
C ILE A 123 -2.53 -6.34 5.85
N ALA A 124 -1.79 -7.41 6.18
CA ALA A 124 -2.11 -8.77 5.76
C ALA A 124 -3.45 -9.27 6.33
N GLU A 125 -3.66 -9.11 7.64
CA GLU A 125 -4.92 -9.49 8.28
C GLU A 125 -6.08 -8.63 7.77
N LEU A 126 -5.87 -7.31 7.63
CA LEU A 126 -6.87 -6.40 7.10
C LEU A 126 -7.27 -6.76 5.66
N ALA A 127 -6.33 -7.27 4.88
CA ALA A 127 -6.60 -7.75 3.53
C ALA A 127 -7.44 -9.03 3.47
N LEU A 128 -7.22 -9.94 4.42
CA LEU A 128 -8.07 -11.12 4.56
C LEU A 128 -9.48 -10.71 5.01
N TRP A 129 -9.55 -9.82 6.01
CA TRP A 129 -10.81 -9.32 6.55
C TRP A 129 -11.63 -8.56 5.52
N LEU A 130 -11.02 -7.68 4.73
CA LEU A 130 -11.73 -6.94 3.67
C LEU A 130 -12.38 -7.90 2.67
N ARG A 131 -11.64 -8.89 2.17
CA ARG A 131 -12.17 -9.90 1.24
C ARG A 131 -13.34 -10.68 1.83
N ALA A 132 -13.25 -11.07 3.10
CA ALA A 132 -14.34 -11.77 3.79
C ALA A 132 -15.60 -10.90 3.94
N ASN A 133 -15.44 -9.60 4.20
CA ASN A 133 -16.58 -8.68 4.35
C ASN A 133 -17.17 -8.26 3.01
N GLU A 134 -16.38 -8.21 1.94
CA GLU A 134 -16.86 -7.87 0.61
C GLU A 134 -17.53 -9.06 -0.08
N ALA A 135 -17.01 -10.28 0.10
CA ALA A 135 -17.69 -11.49 -0.35
C ALA A 135 -19.06 -11.66 0.32
N ALA A 136 -19.21 -11.21 1.58
CA ALA A 136 -20.49 -11.16 2.26
C ALA A 136 -21.41 -10.02 1.78
N ALA A 137 -20.88 -9.02 1.05
CA ALA A 137 -21.61 -7.86 0.55
C ALA A 137 -22.07 -8.00 -0.90
N VAL A 138 -21.64 -9.03 -1.62
CA VAL A 138 -22.16 -9.41 -2.94
C VAL A 138 -23.21 -10.51 -2.73
N PRO A 139 -24.50 -10.20 -2.53
CA PRO A 139 -25.54 -11.19 -2.77
C PRO A 139 -25.52 -11.48 -4.27
N GLU A 140 -25.25 -12.73 -4.63
CA GLU A 140 -25.46 -13.22 -5.99
C GLU A 140 -26.93 -13.00 -6.37
N GLU A 141 -27.16 -12.27 -7.46
CA GLU A 141 -28.46 -12.08 -8.10
C GLU A 141 -28.51 -12.93 -9.39
#